data_AF-W1Q3E6-F1
#
_entry.id   AF-W1Q3E6-F1
#
_cell.length_a   1.000
_cell.length_b   1.000
_cell.length_c   1.000
_cell.angle_alpha   90.00
_cell.angle_beta   90.00
_cell.angle_gamma   90.00
#
_symmetry.space_group_name_H-M   'P 1'
#
loop_
_entity.id
_entity.type
_entity.pdbx_description
1 polymer ?
#
loop_
_entity_poly.entity_id
_entity_poly.type
_entity_poly.pdbx_seq_one_letter_code
_entity_poly.pdbx_strand_id
1 'polypeptide(L)' 'MDQVAYRVYDDFAGLAVKDDQGSLLVETQLPISQDLVAYLLSYGAHVQVLAPQSLAQEFQHQIKEMWQKLNPDRRCRG' A
#
# COMPACT_ATOMS: atom_id res chain seq x y z
N MET A 1 -2.09 -7.72 22.73
CA MET A 1 -1.27 -7.70 21.50
C MET A 1 -1.58 -6.38 20.81
N ASP A 2 -1.14 -5.25 21.38
CA ASP A 2 -1.72 -3.94 21.08
C ASP A 2 -0.69 -2.81 21.26
N GLN A 3 0.46 -2.91 20.60
CA GLN A 3 1.46 -1.82 20.59
C GLN A 3 1.72 -1.22 19.21
N VAL A 4 1.30 -1.90 18.13
CA VAL A 4 1.55 -1.44 16.75
C VAL A 4 0.43 -0.54 16.25
N ALA A 5 -0.81 -0.80 16.65
CA ALA A 5 -2.00 -0.05 16.20
C ALA A 5 -2.03 1.41 16.71
N TYR A 6 -1.22 1.77 17.70
CA TYR A 6 -1.19 3.12 18.28
C TYR A 6 -0.15 4.06 17.61
N ARG A 7 0.91 3.53 16.96
CA ARG A 7 1.94 4.40 16.33
C ARG A 7 1.52 4.98 14.99
N VAL A 8 0.51 4.41 14.35
CA VAL A 8 0.12 4.76 12.98
C VAL A 8 -0.72 6.04 12.91
N TYR A 9 -1.43 6.41 13.97
CA TYR A 9 -2.39 7.52 13.90
C TYR A 9 -1.84 8.89 14.35
N ASP A 10 -0.68 8.96 15.01
CA ASP A 10 -0.10 10.24 15.45
C ASP A 10 0.79 10.89 14.36
N ASP A 11 1.48 10.11 13.52
CA ASP A 11 2.53 10.61 12.60
C ASP A 11 2.03 11.21 11.26
N PHE A 12 0.78 10.97 10.83
CA PHE A 12 0.29 11.44 9.52
C PHE A 12 -0.74 12.57 9.59
N ALA A 13 -1.16 12.99 10.79
CA ALA A 13 -2.27 13.92 11.00
C ALA A 13 -2.03 15.35 10.48
N GLY A 14 -0.84 15.67 9.98
CA GLY A 14 -0.49 16.98 9.40
C GLY A 14 -0.10 16.96 7.91
N LEU A 15 -0.07 15.80 7.27
CA LEU A 15 0.52 15.61 5.93
C LEU A 15 -0.51 15.31 4.83
N ALA A 16 -1.78 15.17 5.22
CA ALA A 16 -2.88 14.90 4.32
C ALA A 16 -3.49 16.21 3.80
N VAL A 17 -3.32 16.49 2.50
CA VAL A 17 -4.01 17.57 1.80
C VAL A 17 -5.21 16.97 1.07
N LYS A 18 -6.39 17.54 1.30
CA LYS A 18 -7.59 17.17 0.54
C LYS A 18 -7.49 17.81 -0.85
N ASP A 19 -7.50 16.98 -1.87
CA ASP A 19 -7.61 17.44 -3.26
C ASP A 19 -9.05 17.86 -3.57
N ASP A 20 -9.24 18.71 -4.58
CA ASP A 20 -10.55 19.21 -5.02
C ASP A 20 -11.53 18.09 -5.40
N GLN A 21 -11.01 16.91 -5.75
CA GLN A 21 -11.82 15.72 -6.08
C GLN A 21 -12.24 14.88 -4.86
N GLY A 22 -11.90 15.32 -3.64
CA GLY A 22 -12.27 14.63 -2.40
C GLY A 22 -11.33 13.49 -1.97
N SER A 23 -10.25 13.26 -2.71
CA SER A 23 -9.15 12.36 -2.33
C SER A 23 -8.20 13.03 -1.35
N LEU A 24 -7.51 12.22 -0.53
CA LEU A 24 -6.46 12.71 0.38
C LEU A 24 -5.09 12.38 -0.19
N LEU A 25 -4.31 13.41 -0.51
CA LEU A 25 -2.91 13.29 -0.87
C LEU A 25 -2.08 13.34 0.42
N VAL A 26 -1.26 12.31 0.66
CA VAL A 26 -0.36 12.26 1.81
C VAL A 26 1.08 12.24 1.33
N GLU A 27 1.88 13.22 1.77
CA GLU A 27 3.32 13.24 1.54
C GLU A 27 4.06 12.96 2.86
N THR A 28 4.92 11.96 2.89
CA THR A 28 5.63 11.58 4.12
C THR A 28 7.04 11.10 3.81
N GLN A 29 7.96 11.29 4.75
CA GLN A 29 9.34 10.83 4.65
C GLN A 29 9.50 9.59 5.53
N LEU A 30 9.26 8.41 4.94
CA LEU A 30 9.41 7.13 5.61
C LEU A 30 10.42 6.23 4.89
N PRO A 31 11.17 5.41 5.63
CA PRO A 31 12.01 4.39 5.01
C PRO A 31 11.13 3.37 4.29
N ILE A 32 11.50 3.03 3.06
CA ILE A 32 10.85 1.96 2.30
C ILE A 32 11.18 0.63 2.99
N SER A 33 10.18 -0.01 3.58
CA SER A 33 10.30 -1.31 4.25
C SER A 33 9.15 -2.24 3.83
N GLN A 34 9.34 -3.55 4.04
CA GLN A 34 8.28 -4.53 3.79
C GLN A 34 7.04 -4.27 4.67
N ASP A 35 7.23 -3.77 5.89
CA ASP A 35 6.12 -3.42 6.79
C ASP A 35 5.31 -2.23 6.24
N LEU A 36 5.97 -1.22 5.66
CA LEU A 36 5.29 -0.10 5.02
C LEU A 36 4.47 -0.58 3.81
N VAL A 37 5.04 -1.47 3.00
CA VAL A 37 4.35 -2.07 1.84
C VAL A 37 3.15 -2.90 2.30
N ALA A 38 3.29 -3.74 3.32
CA ALA A 38 2.19 -4.54 3.86
C ALA A 38 1.08 -3.66 4.46
N TYR A 39 1.46 -2.59 5.16
CA TYR A 39 0.54 -1.62 5.72
C TYR A 39 -0.25 -0.89 4.62
N LEU A 40 0.43 -0.39 3.59
CA LEU A 40 -0.22 0.23 2.44
C LEU A 40 -1.16 -0.79 1.73
N LEU A 41 -0.75 -2.06 1.56
CA LEU A 41 -1.58 -3.09 0.93
C LEU A 41 -2.87 -3.37 1.71
N SER A 42 -2.87 -3.14 3.03
CA SER A 42 -4.08 -3.31 3.85
C SER A 42 -5.22 -2.36 3.45
N TYR A 43 -4.90 -1.21 2.83
CA TYR A 43 -5.90 -0.30 2.24
C TYR A 43 -6.49 -0.80 0.92
N GLY A 44 -5.87 -1.80 0.30
CA GLY A 44 -6.33 -2.40 -0.94
C GLY A 44 -6.42 -1.39 -2.09
N ALA A 45 -7.56 -1.35 -2.77
CA ALA A 45 -7.79 -0.50 -3.94
C ALA A 45 -7.97 1.00 -3.60
N HIS A 46 -8.02 1.37 -2.32
CA HIS A 46 -8.23 2.75 -1.88
C HIS A 46 -6.93 3.56 -1.75
N VAL A 47 -5.78 2.94 -1.97
CA VAL A 47 -4.47 3.62 -1.94
C VAL A 47 -3.81 3.59 -3.30
N GLN A 48 -3.19 4.72 -3.66
CA GLN A 48 -2.37 4.85 -4.86
C GLN A 48 -1.02 5.45 -4.48
N VAL A 49 0.06 4.71 -4.73
CA VAL A 49 1.43 5.20 -4.53
C VAL A 49 1.85 6.02 -5.76
N LEU A 50 2.02 7.33 -5.59
CA LEU A 50 2.48 8.23 -6.65
C LEU A 50 4.01 8.29 -6.73
N ALA A 51 4.68 8.32 -5.58
CA ALA A 51 6.13 8.37 -5.46
C ALA A 51 6.59 7.79 -4.09
N PRO A 52 7.85 7.32 -3.99
CA PRO A 52 8.82 7.14 -5.06
C PRO A 52 8.48 5.93 -5.95
N GLN A 53 8.96 5.94 -7.20
CA GLN A 53 8.64 4.89 -8.16
C GLN A 53 9.11 3.49 -7.72
N SER A 54 10.19 3.41 -6.93
CA SER A 54 10.66 2.17 -6.31
C SER A 54 9.61 1.54 -5.39
N LEU A 55 8.92 2.36 -4.58
CA LEU A 55 7.85 1.89 -3.71
C LEU A 55 6.65 1.38 -4.53
N ALA A 56 6.28 2.11 -5.58
CA ALA A 56 5.21 1.68 -6.48
C ALA A 56 5.53 0.35 -7.19
N GLN A 57 6.79 0.12 -7.57
CA GLN A 57 7.25 -1.14 -8.16
C GLN A 57 7.14 -2.31 -7.18
N GLU A 58 7.59 -2.12 -5.93
CA GLU A 58 7.48 -3.14 -4.89
C GLU A 58 6.01 -3.51 -4.62
N PHE A 59 5.14 -2.49 -4.61
CA PHE A 59 3.70 -2.66 -4.45
C PHE A 59 3.09 -3.51 -5.58
N GLN A 60 3.43 -3.20 -6.83
CA GLN A 60 2.99 -3.97 -7.99
C GLN A 60 3.51 -5.40 -7.98
N HIS A 61 4.75 -5.61 -7.54
CA HIS A 61 5.34 -6.95 -7.42
C HIS A 61 4.53 -7.82 -6.47
N GLN A 62 4.26 -7.33 -5.25
CA GLN A 62 3.48 -8.04 -4.25
C GLN A 62 2.06 -8.38 -4.73
N ILE A 63 1.37 -7.41 -5.35
CA ILE A 63 0.03 -7.66 -5.91
C ILE A 63 0.06 -8.75 -6.99
N LYS A 64 1.08 -8.71 -7.87
CA LYS A 64 1.25 -9.72 -8.92
C LYS A 64 1.50 -11.11 -8.33
N GLU A 65 2.36 -11.22 -7.32
CA GLU A 65 2.62 -12.49 -6.62
C GLU A 65 1.36 -13.04 -5.96
N MET A 66 0.58 -12.20 -5.28
CA MET A 66 -0.69 -12.59 -4.69
C MET A 66 -1.67 -13.09 -5.77
N TRP A 67 -1.77 -12.37 -6.88
CA TRP A 67 -2.65 -12.75 -7.99
C TRP A 67 -2.25 -14.09 -8.61
N GLN A 68 -0.94 -14.34 -8.78
CA GLN A 68 -0.41 -15.61 -9.28
C GLN A 68 -0.68 -16.77 -8.31
N LYS A 69 -0.51 -16.54 -6.99
CA LYS A 69 -0.84 -17.54 -5.97
C LYS A 69 -2.32 -17.88 -5.91
N LEU A 70 -3.21 -16.92 -6.18
CA LEU A 70 -4.66 -17.12 -6.23
C LEU A 70 -5.15 -17.75 -7.54
N ASN A 71 -4.38 -17.63 -8.62
CA ASN A 71 -4.70 -18.21 -9.92
C ASN A 71 -3.54 -19.09 -10.44
N PRO A 72 -3.14 -20.14 -9.71
CA PRO A 72 -2.13 -21.07 -10.21
C PRO A 72 -2.75 -21.83 -11.40
N ASP A 73 -2.24 -21.56 -12.60
CA ASP A 73 -2.61 -22.18 -13.87
C ASP A 73 -4.08 -22.63 -14.03
N ARG A 74 -4.93 -21.74 -14.55
CA ARG A 74 -6.24 -22.12 -15.12
C ARG A 74 -6.12 -22.94 -16.42
N ARG A 75 -4.92 -23.38 -16.81
CA ARG A 75 -4.63 -24.13 -18.04
C ARG A 75 -4.83 -25.65 -17.93
N CYS A 76 -5.17 -26.17 -16.74
CA CYS A 76 -5.44 -27.59 -16.52
C CYS A 76 -6.94 -27.89 -16.27
N ARG A 77 -7.83 -27.26 -17.05
CA ARG A 77 -9.19 -27.77 -17.27
C ARG A 77 -9.43 -27.84 -18.78
N GLY A 78 -8.91 -28.91 -19.37
CA GLY A 78 -9.20 -29.40 -20.72
C GLY A 78 -9.45 -30.90 -20.64
#